data_AF-A0A925V0A8-F1
#
_entry.id   AF-A0A925V0A8-F1
#
_cell.length_a   1.000
_cell.length_b   1.000
_cell.length_c   1.000
_cell.angle_alpha   90.00
_cell.angle_beta   90.00
_cell.angle_gamma   90.00
#
_symmetry.space_group_name_H-M   'P 1'
#
loop_
_entity.id
_entity.type
_entity.pdbx_description
1 polymer ?
#
loop_
_entity_poly.entity_id
_entity_poly.type
_entity_poly.pdbx_seq_one_letter_code
_entity_poly.pdbx_strand_id
1 'polypeptide(L)'
;MDWASPTGSVSKLAFLTQLPKEFDFPRGAWPAQFHYTGPFHDSERREDTPFPWDQLTDKPLIYASMGTLVNGLVHVHRTILEAIRGLPDLQVVLSIGANIDPDELGPVPENAIVVRTAPQLALLRRAALCITHAGLNTVLESLALGVPLVAIPNSHDQPGVAARIAHHGVGAFVEMSQLTADRLSTLVRDVTGQPSYRARAQYFQEVIAKTRGLDLAARLLERAFGVAPHADVGSVA
;
A
#
# COMPACT_ATOMS: atom_id res chain seq x y z
N MET A 1 22.65 11.59 1.55
CA MET A 1 22.02 11.68 2.88
C MET A 1 23.15 11.51 3.88
N ASP A 2 23.40 12.51 4.73
CA ASP A 2 24.44 12.39 5.75
C ASP A 2 23.88 11.57 6.92
N TRP A 3 24.33 10.32 7.04
CA TRP A 3 23.89 9.44 8.12
C TRP A 3 24.44 9.84 9.49
N ALA A 4 25.46 10.69 9.55
CA ALA A 4 25.97 11.26 10.80
C ALA A 4 25.12 12.45 11.29
N SER A 5 24.33 13.06 10.41
CA SER A 5 23.35 14.09 10.75
C SER A 5 22.00 13.81 10.05
N PRO A 6 21.22 12.84 10.56
CA PRO A 6 19.95 12.43 9.95
C PRO A 6 18.96 13.60 9.79
N THR A 7 19.07 14.59 10.67
CA THR A 7 18.23 15.80 10.68
C THR A 7 18.81 16.94 9.83
N GLY A 8 20.02 16.82 9.29
CA GLY A 8 20.66 17.87 8.49
C GLY A 8 19.94 18.14 7.15
N SER A 9 19.10 17.21 6.70
CA SER A 9 18.24 17.36 5.52
C SER A 9 16.82 17.84 5.84
N VAL A 10 16.48 17.99 7.13
CA VAL A 10 15.16 18.45 7.56
C VAL A 10 15.11 19.97 7.38
N SER A 11 14.12 20.45 6.63
CA SER A 11 13.86 21.88 6.44
C SER A 11 13.79 22.61 7.79
N LYS A 12 14.33 23.82 7.87
CA LYS A 12 14.25 24.65 9.09
C LYS A 12 12.83 25.14 9.39
N LEU A 13 11.93 25.07 8.41
CA LEU A 13 10.56 25.58 8.50
C LEU A 13 9.59 24.47 8.91
N ALA A 14 9.47 23.42 8.08
CA ALA A 14 8.63 22.26 8.35
C ALA A 14 9.06 21.08 7.47
N PHE A 15 8.95 19.88 8.00
CA PHE A 15 9.10 18.61 7.29
C PHE A 15 7.86 17.76 7.54
N LEU A 16 7.16 17.43 6.47
CA LEU A 16 5.87 16.74 6.51
C LEU A 16 6.04 15.34 5.94
N THR A 17 5.63 14.32 6.68
CA THR A 17 5.62 12.93 6.19
C THR A 17 4.20 12.40 6.11
N GLN A 18 3.92 11.65 5.04
CA GLN A 18 2.65 10.95 4.85
C GLN A 18 2.48 9.72 5.75
N LEU A 19 3.50 9.38 6.54
CA LEU A 19 3.45 8.25 7.45
C LEU A 19 2.56 8.58 8.68
N PRO A 20 1.65 7.70 9.09
CA PRO A 20 1.10 7.73 10.44
C PRO A 20 2.22 7.49 11.46
N LYS A 21 2.23 8.22 12.57
CA LYS A 21 3.25 8.07 13.62
C LYS A 21 3.33 6.63 14.13
N GLU A 22 2.17 6.01 14.28
CA GLU A 22 1.96 4.64 14.74
C GLU A 22 2.55 3.60 13.79
N PHE A 23 2.74 3.94 12.51
CA PHE A 23 3.30 3.02 11.53
C PHE A 23 4.82 3.17 11.39
N ASP A 24 5.42 4.19 11.99
CA ASP A 24 6.88 4.29 12.04
C ASP A 24 7.48 3.32 13.06
N PHE A 25 8.79 3.12 12.98
CA PHE A 25 9.49 2.37 14.03
C PHE A 25 9.53 3.18 15.33
N PRO A 26 9.49 2.54 16.51
CA PRO A 26 9.78 3.20 17.77
C PRO A 26 11.16 3.88 17.69
N ARG A 27 11.19 5.20 17.75
CA ARG A 27 12.41 6.02 17.68
C ARG A 27 12.35 7.14 18.70
N GLY A 28 13.52 7.72 18.98
CA GLY A 28 13.65 8.93 19.79
C GLY A 28 12.96 10.15 19.16
N ALA A 29 12.97 11.27 19.86
CA ALA A 29 12.30 12.48 19.41
C ALA A 29 12.87 13.01 18.08
N TRP A 30 12.01 13.18 17.09
CA TRP A 30 12.34 13.98 15.92
C TRP A 30 12.42 15.47 16.30
N PRO A 31 13.15 16.29 15.52
CA PRO A 31 13.10 17.74 15.68
C PRO A 31 11.67 18.28 15.63
N ALA A 32 11.40 19.40 16.32
CA ALA A 32 10.06 19.97 16.45
C ALA A 32 9.39 20.32 15.12
N GLN A 33 10.19 20.57 14.07
CA GLN A 33 9.72 20.85 12.72
C GLN A 33 9.29 19.60 11.92
N PHE A 34 9.49 18.40 12.45
CA PHE A 34 9.07 17.16 11.80
C PHE A 34 7.65 16.80 12.23
N HIS A 35 6.78 16.58 11.26
CA HIS A 35 5.36 16.32 11.51
C HIS A 35 4.88 15.09 10.75
N TYR A 36 4.32 14.15 11.51
CA TYR A 36 3.53 13.05 10.96
C TYR A 36 2.16 13.60 10.57
N THR A 37 1.92 13.75 9.28
CA THR A 37 0.63 14.20 8.77
C THR A 37 -0.25 13.06 8.32
N GLY A 38 0.26 11.83 8.26
CA GLY A 38 -0.49 10.69 7.74
C GLY A 38 -0.82 10.83 6.25
N PRO A 39 -1.53 9.85 5.68
CA PRO A 39 -1.72 9.75 4.23
C PRO A 39 -2.49 10.94 3.65
N PHE A 40 -2.09 11.36 2.46
CA PHE A 40 -2.82 12.34 1.66
C PHE A 40 -3.74 11.58 0.70
N HIS A 41 -4.94 11.25 1.17
CA HIS A 41 -5.95 10.61 0.36
C HIS A 41 -6.97 11.63 -0.12
N ASP A 42 -7.19 11.68 -1.43
CA ASP A 42 -8.36 12.27 -2.06
C ASP A 42 -9.23 11.11 -2.56
N SER A 43 -10.24 10.74 -1.77
CA SER A 43 -11.13 9.62 -2.09
C SER A 43 -12.14 9.95 -3.19
N GLU A 44 -12.31 11.23 -3.53
CA GLU A 44 -13.35 11.70 -4.45
C GLU A 44 -12.82 11.94 -5.87
N ARG A 45 -11.51 12.12 -6.05
CA ARG A 45 -10.92 12.45 -7.37
C ARG A 45 -10.33 11.31 -8.19
N ARG A 46 -10.51 10.04 -7.83
CA ARG A 46 -9.89 8.96 -8.63
C ARG A 46 -10.71 8.63 -9.88
N GLU A 47 -10.00 8.57 -11.01
CA GLU A 47 -10.55 8.20 -12.32
C GLU A 47 -11.20 6.81 -12.26
N ASP A 48 -12.42 6.72 -12.78
CA ASP A 48 -13.11 5.46 -12.98
C ASP A 48 -12.43 4.72 -14.14
N THR A 49 -11.64 3.70 -13.81
CA THR A 49 -10.92 2.90 -14.79
C THR A 49 -11.80 1.73 -15.21
N PRO A 50 -12.03 1.50 -16.52
CA PRO A 50 -12.77 0.34 -16.99
C PRO A 50 -12.22 -0.96 -16.41
N PHE A 51 -13.09 -1.77 -15.83
CA PHE A 51 -12.72 -3.03 -15.19
C PHE A 51 -13.85 -4.06 -15.38
N PRO A 52 -13.54 -5.34 -15.68
CA PRO A 52 -14.55 -6.39 -15.87
C PRO A 52 -15.11 -6.87 -14.53
N TRP A 53 -15.98 -6.04 -13.91
CA TRP A 53 -16.57 -6.30 -12.61
C TRP A 53 -17.40 -7.60 -12.57
N ASP A 54 -17.94 -8.03 -13.70
CA ASP A 54 -18.72 -9.25 -13.90
C ASP A 54 -17.90 -10.53 -13.74
N GLN A 55 -16.57 -10.45 -13.86
CA GLN A 55 -15.67 -11.59 -13.65
C GLN A 55 -15.35 -11.83 -12.17
N LEU A 56 -15.71 -10.90 -11.27
CA LEU A 56 -15.53 -11.11 -9.84
C LEU A 56 -16.51 -12.17 -9.32
N THR A 57 -16.04 -12.98 -8.38
CA THR A 57 -16.80 -14.05 -7.72
C THR A 57 -16.99 -13.72 -6.24
N ASP A 58 -17.68 -14.60 -5.50
CA ASP A 58 -17.85 -14.48 -4.04
C ASP A 58 -16.60 -14.92 -3.24
N LYS A 59 -15.54 -15.35 -3.92
CA LYS A 59 -14.28 -15.76 -3.28
C LYS A 59 -13.59 -14.55 -2.63
N PRO A 60 -12.85 -14.74 -1.52
CA PRO A 60 -12.03 -13.67 -0.96
C PRO A 60 -11.06 -13.12 -2.01
N LEU A 61 -11.11 -11.80 -2.21
CA LEU A 61 -10.39 -11.10 -3.26
C LEU A 61 -8.98 -10.71 -2.80
N ILE A 62 -7.99 -10.97 -3.63
CA ILE A 62 -6.64 -10.44 -3.53
C ILE A 62 -6.46 -9.37 -4.59
N TYR A 63 -6.07 -8.17 -4.19
CA TYR A 63 -5.60 -7.16 -5.14
C TYR A 63 -4.07 -7.20 -5.19
N ALA A 64 -3.50 -7.37 -6.37
CA ALA A 64 -2.06 -7.45 -6.58
C ALA A 64 -1.57 -6.36 -7.53
N SER A 65 -0.54 -5.59 -7.11
CA SER A 65 0.09 -4.56 -7.94
C SER A 65 1.55 -4.30 -7.57
N MET A 66 2.42 -4.29 -8.58
CA MET A 66 3.86 -4.01 -8.43
C MET A 66 4.23 -2.53 -8.70
N GLY A 67 3.24 -1.63 -8.64
CA GLY A 67 3.44 -0.19 -8.81
C GLY A 67 3.48 0.26 -10.27
N THR A 68 3.84 1.53 -10.47
CA THR A 68 3.81 2.18 -11.80
C THR A 68 5.19 2.48 -12.37
N LEU A 69 6.20 2.65 -11.51
CA LEU A 69 7.56 3.07 -11.89
C LEU A 69 8.50 1.91 -12.21
N VAL A 70 8.40 0.80 -11.47
CA VAL A 70 9.28 -0.38 -11.62
C VAL A 70 8.42 -1.63 -11.79
N ASN A 71 7.53 -1.60 -12.77
CA ASN A 71 6.57 -2.67 -13.06
C ASN A 71 7.01 -3.63 -14.18
N GLY A 72 8.20 -3.48 -14.76
CA GLY A 72 8.68 -4.32 -15.87
C GLY A 72 9.18 -5.71 -15.49
N LEU A 73 8.98 -6.17 -14.25
CA LEU A 73 9.46 -7.47 -13.79
C LEU A 73 8.42 -8.56 -14.10
N VAL A 74 8.39 -9.01 -15.35
CA VAL A 74 7.50 -10.09 -15.83
C VAL A 74 7.57 -11.34 -14.93
N HIS A 75 8.77 -11.70 -14.48
CA HIS A 75 8.95 -12.87 -13.62
C HIS A 75 8.18 -12.77 -12.30
N VAL A 76 8.05 -11.59 -11.68
CA VAL A 76 7.29 -11.42 -10.43
C VAL A 76 5.81 -11.66 -10.66
N HIS A 77 5.26 -11.11 -11.75
CA HIS A 77 3.86 -11.29 -12.12
C HIS A 77 3.57 -12.77 -12.40
N ARG A 78 4.46 -13.48 -13.13
CA ARG A 78 4.37 -14.93 -13.31
C ARG A 78 4.38 -15.68 -11.99
N THR A 79 5.27 -15.32 -11.06
CA THR A 79 5.33 -15.97 -9.74
C THR A 79 4.08 -15.72 -8.92
N ILE A 80 3.47 -14.52 -9.00
CA ILE A 80 2.17 -14.24 -8.38
C ILE A 80 1.10 -15.16 -8.97
N LEU A 81 0.98 -15.23 -10.29
CA LEU A 81 -0.02 -16.09 -10.95
C LEU A 81 0.17 -17.57 -10.55
N GLU A 82 1.41 -18.06 -10.52
CA GLU A 82 1.70 -19.44 -10.11
C GLU A 82 1.39 -19.70 -8.64
N ALA A 83 1.67 -18.74 -7.74
CA ALA A 83 1.29 -18.85 -6.34
C ALA A 83 -0.23 -18.94 -6.17
N ILE A 84 -0.98 -18.14 -6.93
CA ILE A 84 -2.46 -18.10 -6.87
C ILE A 84 -3.10 -19.35 -7.48
N ARG A 85 -2.46 -19.98 -8.48
CA ARG A 85 -2.90 -21.29 -9.02
C ARG A 85 -3.04 -22.35 -7.92
N GLY A 86 -2.16 -22.32 -6.93
CA GLY A 86 -2.21 -23.20 -5.74
C GLY A 86 -3.26 -22.81 -4.68
N LEU A 87 -4.04 -21.75 -4.92
CA LEU A 87 -5.00 -21.16 -3.97
C LEU A 87 -6.39 -21.00 -4.61
N PRO A 88 -7.06 -22.11 -5.02
CA PRO A 88 -8.30 -22.06 -5.80
C PRO A 88 -9.48 -21.40 -5.06
N ASP A 89 -9.43 -21.32 -3.73
CA ASP A 89 -10.46 -20.70 -2.90
C ASP A 89 -10.36 -19.16 -2.86
N LEU A 90 -9.29 -18.57 -3.39
CA LEU A 90 -9.06 -17.14 -3.48
C LEU A 90 -9.16 -16.68 -4.93
N GLN A 91 -9.59 -15.44 -5.16
CA GLN A 91 -9.55 -14.81 -6.47
C GLN A 91 -8.53 -13.67 -6.47
N VAL A 92 -7.71 -13.54 -7.51
CA VAL A 92 -6.77 -12.42 -7.64
C VAL A 92 -7.16 -11.49 -8.78
N VAL A 93 -7.03 -10.19 -8.55
CA VAL A 93 -6.94 -9.18 -9.61
C VAL A 93 -5.52 -8.67 -9.64
N LEU A 94 -4.81 -8.96 -10.73
CA LEU A 94 -3.42 -8.58 -10.94
C LEU A 94 -3.34 -7.40 -11.92
N SER A 95 -2.90 -6.25 -11.41
CA SER A 95 -2.59 -5.07 -12.23
C SER A 95 -1.13 -5.10 -12.65
N ILE A 96 -0.86 -5.27 -13.94
CA ILE A 96 0.50 -5.45 -14.48
C ILE A 96 1.16 -4.18 -15.01
N GLY A 97 0.39 -3.10 -15.14
CA GLY A 97 0.85 -1.83 -15.73
C GLY A 97 0.87 -1.84 -17.26
N ALA A 98 1.25 -0.70 -17.83
CA ALA A 98 1.28 -0.52 -19.28
C ALA A 98 2.49 -1.18 -19.96
N ASN A 99 3.57 -1.44 -19.20
CA ASN A 99 4.87 -1.82 -19.75
C ASN A 99 5.06 -3.34 -19.94
N ILE A 100 4.12 -4.17 -19.47
CA ILE A 100 4.15 -5.62 -19.66
C ILE A 100 3.13 -6.00 -20.72
N ASP A 101 3.54 -6.86 -21.65
CA ASP A 101 2.60 -7.56 -22.53
C ASP A 101 1.95 -8.74 -21.77
N PRO A 102 0.61 -8.81 -21.63
CA PRO A 102 -0.07 -9.95 -21.02
C PRO A 102 0.35 -11.31 -21.57
N ASP A 103 0.67 -11.39 -22.87
CA ASP A 103 1.08 -12.65 -23.50
C ASP A 103 2.42 -13.16 -22.96
N GLU A 104 3.26 -12.27 -22.42
CA GLU A 104 4.50 -12.65 -21.74
C GLU A 104 4.24 -13.28 -20.37
N LEU A 105 3.04 -13.25 -19.81
CA LEU A 105 2.77 -13.86 -18.50
C LEU A 105 2.58 -15.39 -18.58
N GLY A 106 2.37 -15.92 -19.78
CA GLY A 106 2.02 -17.33 -19.96
C GLY A 106 0.62 -17.66 -19.44
N PRO A 107 0.34 -18.92 -19.07
CA PRO A 107 -1.00 -19.34 -18.69
C PRO A 107 -1.52 -18.65 -17.42
N VAL A 108 -2.62 -17.92 -17.55
CA VAL A 108 -3.35 -17.31 -16.43
C VAL A 108 -4.26 -18.36 -15.78
N PRO A 109 -4.22 -18.54 -14.44
CA PRO A 109 -5.13 -19.48 -13.76
C PRO A 109 -6.57 -18.96 -13.74
N GLU A 110 -7.55 -19.86 -13.66
CA GLU A 110 -8.99 -19.52 -13.74
C GLU A 110 -9.46 -18.55 -12.64
N ASN A 111 -8.77 -18.54 -11.49
CA ASN A 111 -9.06 -17.65 -10.38
C ASN A 111 -8.27 -16.32 -10.45
N ALA A 112 -7.70 -15.96 -11.60
CA ALA A 112 -7.00 -14.70 -11.81
C ALA A 112 -7.62 -13.86 -12.93
N ILE A 113 -7.77 -12.57 -12.65
CA ILE A 113 -8.10 -11.53 -13.62
C ILE A 113 -6.85 -10.68 -13.79
N VAL A 114 -6.32 -10.61 -15.01
CA VAL A 114 -5.14 -9.81 -15.35
C VAL A 114 -5.56 -8.57 -16.13
N VAL A 115 -5.18 -7.40 -15.64
CA VAL A 115 -5.49 -6.11 -16.27
C VAL A 115 -4.26 -5.21 -16.30
N ARG A 116 -4.19 -4.30 -17.28
CA ARG A 116 -3.10 -3.32 -17.36
C ARG A 116 -3.24 -2.26 -16.26
N THR A 117 -4.45 -1.79 -16.04
CA THR A 117 -4.82 -0.81 -15.02
C THR A 117 -6.05 -1.30 -14.27
N ALA A 118 -6.15 -0.93 -13.00
CA ALA A 118 -7.22 -1.41 -12.13
C ALA A 118 -7.73 -0.26 -11.23
N PRO A 119 -9.03 -0.21 -10.91
CA PRO A 119 -9.60 0.75 -9.97
C PRO A 119 -9.21 0.36 -8.52
N GLN A 120 -7.94 0.61 -8.16
CA GLN A 120 -7.30 0.11 -6.94
C GLN A 120 -8.13 0.32 -5.66
N LEU A 121 -8.65 1.53 -5.41
CA LEU A 121 -9.44 1.77 -4.19
C LEU A 121 -10.73 0.96 -4.17
N ALA A 122 -11.41 0.82 -5.31
CA ALA A 122 -12.65 0.06 -5.40
C ALA A 122 -12.39 -1.45 -5.18
N LEU A 123 -11.26 -1.97 -5.67
CA LEU A 123 -10.84 -3.35 -5.43
C LEU A 123 -10.39 -3.57 -3.98
N LEU A 124 -9.59 -2.66 -3.41
CA LEU A 124 -9.14 -2.74 -2.02
C LEU A 124 -10.31 -2.71 -1.03
N ARG A 125 -11.39 -1.97 -1.32
CA ARG A 125 -12.62 -1.99 -0.49
C ARG A 125 -13.26 -3.38 -0.39
N ARG A 126 -13.01 -4.26 -1.36
CA ARG A 126 -13.51 -5.64 -1.42
C ARG A 126 -12.44 -6.68 -1.10
N ALA A 127 -11.18 -6.26 -0.97
CA ALA A 127 -10.05 -7.16 -0.84
C ALA A 127 -9.91 -7.72 0.59
N ALA A 128 -9.61 -9.01 0.67
CA ALA A 128 -9.15 -9.68 1.87
C ALA A 128 -7.64 -9.50 2.09
N LEU A 129 -6.87 -9.26 1.01
CA LEU A 129 -5.42 -9.10 1.04
C LEU A 129 -4.94 -8.17 -0.09
N CYS A 130 -3.88 -7.42 0.14
CA CYS A 130 -3.11 -6.76 -0.90
C CYS A 130 -1.72 -7.38 -1.08
N ILE A 131 -1.39 -7.81 -2.31
CA ILE A 131 -0.01 -8.13 -2.70
C ILE A 131 0.61 -6.87 -3.33
N THR A 132 1.75 -6.42 -2.81
CA THR A 132 2.34 -5.15 -3.25
C THR A 132 3.86 -5.18 -3.27
N HIS A 133 4.48 -4.35 -4.09
CA HIS A 133 5.91 -4.03 -4.02
C HIS A 133 6.31 -3.19 -2.79
N ALA A 134 5.37 -2.92 -1.87
CA ALA A 134 5.54 -2.04 -0.71
C ALA A 134 5.77 -0.56 -1.05
N GLY A 135 5.19 -0.08 -2.15
CA GLY A 135 5.05 1.36 -2.39
C GLY A 135 4.16 2.01 -1.32
N LEU A 136 4.66 3.06 -0.66
CA LEU A 136 4.03 3.63 0.54
C LEU A 136 2.55 3.99 0.33
N ASN A 137 2.18 4.56 -0.82
CA ASN A 137 0.79 4.94 -1.11
C ASN A 137 -0.16 3.72 -1.09
N THR A 138 0.17 2.65 -1.83
CA THR A 138 -0.64 1.42 -1.84
C THR A 138 -0.73 0.80 -0.44
N VAL A 139 0.35 0.85 0.34
CA VAL A 139 0.36 0.36 1.72
C VAL A 139 -0.60 1.17 2.58
N LEU A 140 -0.50 2.50 2.56
CA LEU A 140 -1.36 3.37 3.36
C LEU A 140 -2.83 3.29 2.94
N GLU A 141 -3.13 3.12 1.65
CA GLU A 141 -4.50 2.89 1.15
C GLU A 141 -5.07 1.56 1.62
N SER A 142 -4.26 0.50 1.57
CA SER A 142 -4.66 -0.82 2.08
C SER A 142 -4.97 -0.74 3.57
N LEU A 143 -4.09 -0.11 4.36
CA LEU A 143 -4.30 0.07 5.79
C LEU A 143 -5.49 0.98 6.10
N ALA A 144 -5.73 2.03 5.31
CA ALA A 144 -6.91 2.90 5.45
C ALA A 144 -8.23 2.14 5.19
N LEU A 145 -8.18 1.02 4.49
CA LEU A 145 -9.32 0.11 4.24
C LEU A 145 -9.26 -1.14 5.14
N GLY A 146 -8.31 -1.19 6.06
CA GLY A 146 -8.10 -2.29 6.99
C GLY A 146 -7.66 -3.58 6.31
N VAL A 147 -7.05 -3.52 5.13
CA VAL A 147 -6.61 -4.67 4.33
C VAL A 147 -5.16 -5.05 4.70
N PRO A 148 -4.91 -6.30 5.14
CA PRO A 148 -3.56 -6.77 5.41
C PRO A 148 -2.75 -6.97 4.12
N LEU A 149 -1.42 -7.11 4.26
CA LEU A 149 -0.52 -7.07 3.11
C LEU A 149 0.44 -8.27 3.02
N VAL A 150 0.80 -8.64 1.79
CA VAL A 150 2.01 -9.41 1.50
C VAL A 150 2.89 -8.58 0.57
N ALA A 151 4.08 -8.23 1.04
CA ALA A 151 5.00 -7.37 0.32
C ALA A 151 6.10 -8.15 -0.44
N ILE A 152 6.45 -7.67 -1.63
CA ILE A 152 7.57 -8.15 -2.45
C ILE A 152 8.46 -6.92 -2.77
N PRO A 153 9.22 -6.40 -1.79
CA PRO A 153 10.01 -5.20 -2.00
C PRO A 153 11.12 -5.43 -3.03
N ASN A 154 11.33 -4.43 -3.88
CA ASN A 154 12.35 -4.46 -4.93
C ASN A 154 13.49 -3.45 -4.66
N SER A 155 13.16 -2.16 -4.51
CA SER A 155 14.18 -1.10 -4.46
C SER A 155 13.75 0.14 -3.67
N HIS A 156 14.64 1.12 -3.56
CA HIS A 156 14.40 2.42 -2.94
C HIS A 156 13.95 2.30 -1.47
N ASP A 157 12.81 2.90 -1.14
CA ASP A 157 12.20 2.91 0.18
C ASP A 157 11.41 1.62 0.51
N GLN A 158 11.13 0.80 -0.50
CA GLN A 158 10.25 -0.38 -0.38
C GLN A 158 10.70 -1.39 0.70
N PRO A 159 11.99 -1.75 0.84
CA PRO A 159 12.41 -2.64 1.92
C PRO A 159 12.12 -2.06 3.32
N GLY A 160 12.25 -0.74 3.48
CA GLY A 160 11.94 -0.05 4.73
C GLY A 160 10.44 -0.01 5.03
N VAL A 161 9.60 0.07 4.00
CA VAL A 161 8.14 -0.04 4.14
C VAL A 161 7.73 -1.48 4.45
N ALA A 162 8.30 -2.47 3.76
CA ALA A 162 8.07 -3.90 4.03
C ALA A 162 8.46 -4.30 5.45
N ALA A 163 9.57 -3.76 5.97
CA ALA A 163 9.97 -3.96 7.36
C ALA A 163 8.94 -3.41 8.36
N ARG A 164 8.29 -2.26 8.06
CA ARG A 164 7.20 -1.73 8.90
C ARG A 164 5.95 -2.60 8.84
N ILE A 165 5.62 -3.14 7.66
CA ILE A 165 4.51 -4.08 7.49
C ILE A 165 4.66 -5.26 8.44
N ALA A 166 5.84 -5.91 8.43
CA ALA A 166 6.12 -7.03 9.31
C ALA A 166 6.20 -6.64 10.78
N HIS A 167 6.90 -5.55 11.11
CA HIS A 167 7.07 -5.08 12.49
C HIS A 167 5.74 -4.81 13.19
N HIS A 168 4.79 -4.19 12.48
CA HIS A 168 3.48 -3.83 13.03
C HIS A 168 2.43 -4.93 12.96
N GLY A 169 2.79 -6.10 12.42
CA GLY A 169 1.91 -7.25 12.29
C GLY A 169 0.72 -6.99 11.37
N VAL A 170 0.85 -6.09 10.40
CA VAL A 170 -0.21 -5.80 9.39
C VAL A 170 -0.04 -6.63 8.12
N GLY A 171 1.03 -7.42 8.05
CA GLY A 171 1.32 -8.30 6.93
C GLY A 171 2.67 -8.97 7.06
N ALA A 172 3.11 -9.58 5.96
CA ALA A 172 4.43 -10.19 5.83
C ALA A 172 5.12 -9.71 4.55
N PHE A 173 6.38 -10.09 4.35
CA PHE A 173 7.07 -9.84 3.10
C PHE A 173 7.96 -11.02 2.71
N VAL A 174 8.24 -11.12 1.41
CA VAL A 174 9.25 -12.01 0.84
C VAL A 174 10.25 -11.18 0.06
N GLU A 175 11.54 -11.37 0.33
CA GLU A 175 12.60 -10.71 -0.42
C GLU A 175 12.62 -11.18 -1.88
N MET A 176 12.93 -10.28 -2.81
CA MET A 176 12.96 -10.60 -4.24
C MET A 176 13.87 -11.79 -4.57
N SER A 177 15.03 -11.89 -3.91
CA SER A 177 16.00 -12.99 -4.05
C SER A 177 15.47 -14.36 -3.60
N GLN A 178 14.39 -14.35 -2.81
CA GLN A 178 13.78 -15.53 -2.21
C GLN A 178 12.36 -15.79 -2.74
N LEU A 179 11.92 -15.02 -3.73
CA LEU A 179 10.57 -15.10 -4.27
C LEU A 179 10.39 -16.42 -5.04
N THR A 180 9.51 -17.27 -4.53
CA THR A 180 9.02 -18.47 -5.21
C THR A 180 7.50 -18.56 -5.06
N ALA A 181 6.84 -19.31 -5.94
CA ALA A 181 5.39 -19.51 -5.88
C ALA A 181 4.95 -20.15 -4.56
N ASP A 182 5.70 -21.14 -4.08
CA ASP A 182 5.42 -21.83 -2.80
C ASP A 182 5.56 -20.89 -1.60
N ARG A 183 6.61 -20.06 -1.58
CA ARG A 183 6.80 -19.11 -0.48
C ARG A 183 5.74 -18.03 -0.49
N LEU A 184 5.42 -17.48 -1.66
CA LEU A 184 4.37 -16.48 -1.79
C LEU A 184 2.99 -17.05 -1.42
N SER A 185 2.66 -18.25 -1.89
CA SER A 185 1.38 -18.89 -1.55
C SER A 185 1.27 -19.21 -0.06
N THR A 186 2.37 -19.62 0.59
CA THR A 186 2.43 -19.80 2.05
C THR A 186 2.13 -18.49 2.79
N LEU A 187 2.81 -17.40 2.44
CA LEU A 187 2.55 -16.09 3.04
C LEU A 187 1.12 -15.61 2.82
N VAL A 188 0.56 -15.82 1.62
CA VAL A 188 -0.83 -15.48 1.32
C VAL A 188 -1.77 -16.26 2.23
N ARG A 189 -1.60 -17.58 2.38
CA ARG A 189 -2.41 -18.40 3.31
C ARG A 189 -2.26 -17.94 4.76
N ASP A 190 -1.05 -17.66 5.20
CA ASP A 190 -0.77 -17.24 6.58
C ASP A 190 -1.47 -15.91 6.90
N VAL A 191 -1.32 -14.91 6.03
CA VAL A 191 -1.87 -13.58 6.28
C VAL A 191 -3.39 -13.56 6.17
N THR A 192 -3.97 -14.33 5.24
CA THR A 192 -5.43 -14.44 5.07
C THR A 192 -6.08 -15.33 6.13
N GLY A 193 -5.36 -16.34 6.62
CA GLY A 193 -5.87 -17.33 7.59
C GLY A 193 -5.74 -16.91 9.05
N GLN A 194 -4.83 -15.98 9.38
CA GLN A 194 -4.63 -15.51 10.76
C GLN A 194 -5.40 -14.20 11.03
N PRO A 195 -6.41 -14.21 11.93
CA PRO A 195 -7.22 -13.02 12.20
C PRO A 195 -6.43 -11.83 12.78
N SER A 196 -5.27 -12.08 13.39
CA SER A 196 -4.41 -11.06 13.97
C SER A 196 -3.95 -10.01 12.94
N TYR A 197 -3.63 -10.42 11.71
CA TYR A 197 -3.24 -9.48 10.64
C TYR A 197 -4.37 -8.53 10.28
N ARG A 198 -5.59 -9.06 10.11
CA ARG A 198 -6.78 -8.25 9.83
C ARG A 198 -7.06 -7.28 10.98
N ALA A 199 -6.99 -7.75 12.22
CA ALA A 199 -7.21 -6.91 13.40
C ALA A 199 -6.18 -5.77 13.49
N ARG A 200 -4.90 -6.04 13.21
CA ARG A 200 -3.86 -5.00 13.15
C ARG A 200 -4.10 -4.02 12.00
N ALA A 201 -4.49 -4.49 10.82
CA ALA A 201 -4.82 -3.61 9.70
C ALA A 201 -6.03 -2.71 10.03
N GLN A 202 -7.07 -3.24 10.70
CA GLN A 202 -8.22 -2.48 11.18
C GLN A 202 -7.86 -1.44 12.26
N TYR A 203 -6.91 -1.74 13.15
CA TYR A 203 -6.37 -0.73 14.06
C TYR A 203 -5.78 0.45 13.28
N PHE A 204 -5.00 0.19 12.22
CA PHE A 204 -4.46 1.27 11.38
C PHE A 204 -5.52 1.98 10.55
N GLN A 205 -6.59 1.30 10.14
CA GLN A 205 -7.76 1.94 9.53
C GLN A 205 -8.33 3.02 10.45
N GLU A 206 -8.51 2.71 11.75
CA GLU A 206 -9.01 3.70 12.71
C GLU A 206 -8.03 4.85 12.95
N VAL A 207 -6.72 4.56 13.05
CA VAL A 207 -5.67 5.57 13.20
C VAL A 207 -5.68 6.53 12.00
N ILE A 208 -5.71 5.98 10.80
CA ILE A 208 -5.71 6.77 9.56
C ILE A 208 -7.00 7.57 9.42
N ALA A 209 -8.17 6.99 9.73
CA ALA A 209 -9.45 7.68 9.66
C ALA A 209 -9.52 8.92 10.59
N LYS A 210 -8.82 8.88 11.73
CA LYS A 210 -8.71 10.02 12.66
C LYS A 210 -7.73 11.10 12.16
N THR A 211 -6.93 10.79 11.15
CA THR A 211 -5.88 11.67 10.65
C THR A 211 -6.41 12.52 9.49
N ARG A 212 -6.70 13.80 9.75
CA ARG A 212 -7.05 14.80 8.71
C ARG A 212 -5.78 15.32 8.03
N GLY A 213 -5.09 14.44 7.31
CA GLY A 213 -3.69 14.66 6.92
C GLY A 213 -3.46 15.85 6.00
N LEU A 214 -4.34 16.06 5.01
CA LEU A 214 -4.28 17.22 4.11
C LEU A 214 -4.51 18.54 4.87
N ASP A 215 -5.53 18.61 5.72
CA ASP A 215 -5.83 19.81 6.51
C ASP A 215 -4.69 20.14 7.48
N LEU A 216 -4.11 19.12 8.11
CA LEU A 216 -2.97 19.28 8.99
C LEU A 216 -1.74 19.77 8.22
N ALA A 217 -1.46 19.19 7.05
CA ALA A 217 -0.35 19.60 6.20
C ALA A 217 -0.51 21.06 5.74
N ALA A 218 -1.72 21.45 5.28
CA ALA A 218 -2.02 22.82 4.88
C ALA A 218 -1.77 23.82 6.02
N ARG A 219 -2.34 23.57 7.21
CA ARG A 219 -2.14 24.43 8.40
C ARG A 219 -0.68 24.54 8.83
N LEU A 220 0.09 23.45 8.72
CA LEU A 220 1.51 23.46 9.06
C LEU A 220 2.32 24.28 8.05
N LEU A 221 2.00 24.20 6.76
CA LEU A 221 2.62 25.02 5.72
C LEU A 221 2.29 26.50 5.89
N GLU A 222 1.01 26.86 6.08
CA GLU A 222 0.58 28.24 6.34
C GLU A 222 1.33 28.85 7.52
N ARG A 223 1.40 28.12 8.64
CA ARG A 223 2.14 28.55 9.83
C ARG A 223 3.62 28.72 9.55
N ALA A 224 4.23 27.78 8.83
CA ALA A 224 5.65 27.82 8.51
C ALA A 224 6.05 29.02 7.63
N PHE A 225 5.13 29.48 6.77
CA PHE A 225 5.33 30.63 5.88
C PHE A 225 4.70 31.94 6.39
N GLY A 226 4.04 31.94 7.55
CA GLY A 226 3.39 33.12 8.13
C GLY A 226 2.18 33.62 7.33
N VAL A 227 1.50 32.73 6.59
CA VAL A 227 0.30 33.05 5.81
C VAL A 227 -0.93 32.91 6.70
N ALA A 228 -1.95 33.75 6.48
CA ALA A 228 -3.22 33.63 7.20
C ALA A 228 -3.86 32.25 6.94
N PRO A 229 -4.52 31.63 7.94
CA PRO A 229 -5.13 30.33 7.76
C PRO A 229 -6.19 30.37 6.66
N HIS A 230 -6.22 29.37 5.77
CA HIS A 230 -7.40 29.13 4.96
C HIS A 230 -8.60 28.91 5.88
N ALA A 231 -9.69 29.65 5.63
CA ALA A 231 -10.95 29.41 6.33
C ALA A 231 -11.36 27.95 6.11
N ASP A 232 -11.74 27.24 7.18
CA ASP A 232 -12.25 25.87 7.08
C ASP A 232 -13.33 25.82 6.00
N VAL A 233 -13.03 25.16 4.88
CA VAL A 233 -14.05 24.81 3.90
C VAL A 233 -14.94 23.80 4.62
N GLY A 234 -16.09 24.28 5.07
CA GLY A 234 -16.96 23.60 6.00
C GLY A 234 -17.27 22.16 5.61
N SER A 235 -17.60 21.37 6.63
CA SER A 235 -18.26 20.08 6.51
C SER A 235 -19.22 20.07 5.34
N VAL A 236 -18.90 19.29 4.31
CA VAL A 236 -19.91 18.91 3.32
C VAL A 236 -20.94 18.09 4.10
N ALA A 237 -22.14 18.67 4.21
CA ALA A 237 -23.30 18.11 4.88
C ALA A 237 -23.86 16.88 4.14
#